data_AF-A0A8S9WDM1-F1
#
_entry.id   AF-A0A8S9WDM1-F1
#
_cell.length_a   1.000
_cell.length_b   1.000
_cell.length_c   1.000
_cell.angle_alpha   90.00
_cell.angle_beta   90.00
_cell.angle_gamma   90.00
#
_symmetry.space_group_name_H-M   'P 1'
#
loop_
_entity.id
_entity.type
_entity.pdbx_description
1 polymer ?
#
loop_
_entity_poly.entity_id
_entity_poly.type
_entity_poly.pdbx_seq_one_letter_code
_entity_poly.pdbx_strand_id
1 'polypeptide(L)'
;MPINRPTLHKIEAIKTENEEVKTFKFRSSELAKKNEPGQFVMLWDPGIEEIPISIANASPKGEVEVAVADVGDCTHSLHQKHMGDLIGLRGPYGKGFTLQGERICMVADGYGAAPLRLAAKSSKELGKQVVVLDGARSSAELLYVSEFLDLGCISGLLLKMALNVIKG
;
A
#
# COMPACT_ATOMS: atom_id res chain seq x y z
N MET A 1 8.91 13.37 -14.05
CA MET A 1 7.56 13.95 -14.24
C MET A 1 6.53 12.82 -14.16
N PRO A 2 5.36 13.07 -13.54
CA PRO A 2 4.29 12.09 -13.45
C PRO A 2 3.71 11.76 -14.83
N ILE A 3 3.21 10.54 -14.97
CA ILE A 3 2.39 10.11 -16.10
C ILE A 3 1.01 10.73 -15.87
N ASN A 4 0.62 11.69 -16.70
CA ASN A 4 -0.63 12.44 -16.49
C ASN A 4 -1.83 11.92 -17.30
N ARG A 5 -1.62 10.91 -18.13
CA ARG A 5 -2.69 10.23 -18.89
C ARG A 5 -2.82 8.81 -18.36
N PRO A 6 -4.04 8.33 -18.05
CA PRO A 6 -4.25 6.95 -17.67
C PRO A 6 -3.73 6.00 -18.75
N THR A 7 -2.90 5.05 -18.36
CA THR A 7 -2.52 3.91 -19.19
C THR A 7 -3.18 2.66 -18.64
N LEU A 8 -3.69 1.79 -19.52
CA LEU A 8 -4.35 0.55 -19.10
C LEU A 8 -3.30 -0.53 -18.81
N HIS A 9 -3.46 -1.19 -17.68
CA HIS A 9 -2.62 -2.29 -17.23
C HIS A 9 -3.48 -3.51 -16.89
N LYS A 10 -3.00 -4.69 -17.27
CA LYS A 10 -3.59 -5.94 -16.80
C LYS A 10 -3.23 -6.16 -15.33
N ILE A 11 -4.19 -6.64 -14.54
CA ILE A 11 -3.92 -7.19 -13.22
C ILE A 11 -3.11 -8.47 -13.38
N GLU A 12 -1.85 -8.47 -12.95
CA GLU A 12 -0.95 -9.64 -13.02
C GLU A 12 -1.11 -10.58 -11.83
N ALA A 13 -1.55 -10.07 -10.67
CA ALA A 13 -1.83 -10.88 -9.49
C ALA A 13 -2.79 -10.14 -8.56
N ILE A 14 -3.55 -10.90 -7.79
CA ILE A 14 -4.38 -10.42 -6.69
C ILE A 14 -4.03 -11.25 -5.46
N LYS A 15 -3.71 -10.58 -4.36
CA LYS A 15 -3.49 -11.22 -3.05
C LYS A 15 -4.54 -10.70 -2.09
N THR A 16 -5.27 -11.60 -1.44
CA THR A 16 -6.14 -11.23 -0.31
C THR A 16 -5.25 -11.10 0.92
N GLU A 17 -5.19 -9.90 1.50
CA GLU A 17 -4.39 -9.67 2.71
C GLU A 17 -5.21 -9.99 3.96
N ASN A 18 -6.48 -9.57 3.97
CA ASN A 18 -7.47 -9.89 4.99
C ASN A 18 -8.90 -9.73 4.42
N GLU A 19 -9.92 -9.73 5.28
CA GLU A 19 -11.33 -9.60 4.86
C GLU A 19 -11.65 -8.27 4.17
N GLU A 20 -10.95 -7.19 4.53
CA GLU A 20 -11.21 -5.84 3.98
C GLU A 20 -10.26 -5.48 2.82
N VAL A 21 -9.05 -6.04 2.75
CA VAL A 21 -7.98 -5.55 1.88
C VAL A 21 -7.49 -6.59 0.87
N LYS A 22 -7.43 -6.19 -0.40
CA LYS A 22 -6.73 -6.91 -1.48
C LYS A 22 -5.58 -6.09 -2.04
N THR A 23 -4.46 -6.75 -2.30
CA THR A 23 -3.32 -6.19 -3.03
C THR A 23 -3.40 -6.59 -4.51
N PHE A 24 -3.37 -5.61 -5.39
CA PHE A 24 -3.36 -5.79 -6.84
C PHE A 24 -1.97 -5.46 -7.39
N LYS A 25 -1.43 -6.37 -8.21
CA LYS A 25 -0.14 -6.19 -8.88
C LYS A 25 -0.32 -5.89 -10.36
N PHE A 26 0.45 -4.93 -10.86
CA PHE A 26 0.50 -4.53 -12.26
C PHE A 26 1.94 -4.46 -12.75
N ARG A 27 2.09 -4.44 -14.08
CA ARG A 27 3.36 -4.14 -14.73
C ARG A 27 3.35 -2.74 -15.33
N SER A 28 4.19 -1.87 -14.79
CA SER A 28 4.43 -0.52 -15.28
C SER A 28 5.86 -0.11 -14.99
N SER A 29 6.76 -0.35 -15.96
CA SER A 29 8.18 0.01 -15.84
C SER A 29 8.40 1.51 -15.59
N GLU A 30 7.51 2.36 -16.09
CA GLU A 30 7.62 3.80 -15.85
C GLU A 30 7.25 4.18 -14.40
N LEU A 31 6.09 3.73 -13.91
CA LEU A 31 5.67 3.99 -12.53
C LEU A 31 6.68 3.41 -11.52
N ALA A 32 7.13 2.19 -11.77
CA ALA A 32 8.10 1.51 -10.91
C ALA A 32 9.44 2.24 -10.80
N LYS A 33 9.87 2.97 -11.85
CA LYS A 33 11.11 3.76 -11.84
C LYS A 33 10.93 5.17 -11.29
N LYS A 34 9.74 5.76 -11.45
CA LYS A 34 9.48 7.18 -11.14
C LYS A 34 8.95 7.40 -9.72
N ASN A 35 8.52 6.36 -9.03
CA ASN A 35 7.91 6.49 -7.70
C ASN A 35 8.95 6.63 -6.59
N GLU A 36 8.52 7.31 -5.55
CA GLU A 36 9.17 7.38 -4.25
C GLU A 36 8.23 6.83 -3.18
N PRO A 37 8.75 6.22 -2.09
CA PRO A 37 7.92 5.75 -0.99
C PRO A 37 6.99 6.86 -0.46
N GLY A 38 5.74 6.52 -0.18
CA GLY A 38 4.72 7.49 0.28
C GLY A 38 3.94 8.20 -0.83
N GLN A 39 4.28 7.99 -2.10
CA GLN A 39 3.48 8.45 -3.22
C GLN A 39 2.27 7.55 -3.51
N PHE A 40 1.35 8.07 -4.31
CA PHE A 40 0.14 7.38 -4.73
C PHE A 40 -0.05 7.40 -6.25
N VAL A 41 -0.92 6.55 -6.77
CA VAL A 41 -1.41 6.57 -8.15
C VAL A 41 -2.90 6.89 -8.15
N MET A 42 -3.40 7.42 -9.25
CA MET A 42 -4.83 7.40 -9.50
C MET A 42 -5.17 6.08 -10.19
N LEU A 43 -6.00 5.28 -9.52
CA LEU A 43 -6.46 3.96 -9.92
C LEU A 43 -7.84 4.12 -10.55
N TRP A 44 -7.95 3.90 -11.85
CA TRP A 44 -9.18 4.08 -12.61
C TRP A 44 -9.79 2.74 -12.97
N ASP A 45 -10.98 2.44 -12.46
CA ASP A 45 -11.80 1.35 -12.95
C ASP A 45 -12.62 1.83 -14.17
N PRO A 46 -12.32 1.35 -15.39
CA PRO A 46 -12.95 1.86 -16.61
C PRO A 46 -14.47 1.74 -16.57
N GLY A 47 -15.15 2.88 -16.73
CA GLY A 47 -16.62 2.97 -16.70
C GLY A 47 -17.22 3.14 -15.31
N ILE A 48 -16.41 3.14 -14.24
CA ILE A 48 -16.86 3.36 -12.86
C ILE A 48 -16.34 4.70 -12.34
N GLU A 49 -15.14 4.73 -11.76
CA GLU A 49 -14.55 5.90 -11.09
C GLU A 49 -13.02 5.80 -11.04
N GLU A 50 -12.34 6.93 -10.82
CA GLU A 50 -10.91 7.02 -10.56
C GLU A 50 -10.65 7.50 -9.12
N ILE A 51 -9.91 6.73 -8.33
CA ILE A 51 -9.62 7.00 -6.92
C ILE A 51 -8.11 7.05 -6.64
N PRO A 52 -7.63 7.90 -5.71
CA PRO A 52 -6.23 7.90 -5.29
C PRO A 52 -5.93 6.69 -4.40
N ILE A 53 -4.90 5.90 -4.72
CA ILE A 53 -4.44 4.78 -3.91
C ILE A 53 -2.91 4.82 -3.76
N SER A 54 -2.42 4.70 -2.53
CA SER A 54 -1.00 4.64 -2.22
C SER A 54 -0.32 3.48 -2.94
N ILE A 55 0.91 3.73 -3.42
CA ILE A 55 1.77 2.66 -3.92
C ILE A 55 2.25 1.87 -2.70
N ALA A 56 1.81 0.62 -2.59
CA ALA A 56 2.19 -0.25 -1.49
C ALA A 56 3.58 -0.84 -1.71
N ASN A 57 3.94 -1.14 -2.96
CA ASN A 57 5.25 -1.66 -3.32
C ASN A 57 5.57 -1.35 -4.79
N ALA A 58 6.85 -1.28 -5.09
CA ALA A 58 7.37 -1.19 -6.44
C ALA A 58 8.70 -1.95 -6.54
N SER A 59 8.99 -2.53 -7.71
CA SER A 59 10.25 -3.24 -7.94
C SER A 59 10.97 -2.72 -9.19
N PRO A 60 12.33 -2.75 -9.22
CA PRO A 60 13.10 -2.37 -10.41
C PRO A 60 12.76 -3.19 -11.67
N LYS A 61 12.09 -4.34 -11.51
CA LYS A 61 11.60 -5.21 -12.60
C LYS A 61 10.32 -4.69 -13.26
N GLY A 62 9.79 -3.56 -12.82
CA GLY A 62 8.60 -2.93 -13.39
C GLY A 62 7.29 -3.33 -12.72
N GLU A 63 7.35 -3.96 -11.54
CA GLU A 63 6.15 -4.30 -10.77
C GLU A 63 5.70 -3.11 -9.93
N VAL A 64 4.39 -2.91 -9.86
CA VAL A 64 3.74 -1.93 -8.99
C VAL A 64 2.58 -2.60 -8.31
N GLU A 65 2.47 -2.41 -7.00
CA GLU A 65 1.39 -2.97 -6.18
C GLU A 65 0.65 -1.84 -5.47
N VAL A 66 -0.68 -1.99 -5.41
CA VAL A 66 -1.57 -1.14 -4.64
C VAL A 66 -2.44 -2.01 -3.76
N ALA A 67 -2.69 -1.58 -2.52
CA ALA A 67 -3.58 -2.27 -1.59
C ALA A 67 -4.87 -1.47 -1.46
N VAL A 68 -6.01 -2.12 -1.68
CA VAL A 68 -7.32 -1.49 -1.75
C VAL A 68 -8.20 -2.11 -0.69
N ALA A 69 -8.70 -1.29 0.23
CA ALA A 69 -9.72 -1.69 1.20
C ALA A 69 -11.12 -1.58 0.58
N ASP A 70 -12.00 -2.55 0.80
CA ASP A 70 -13.39 -2.54 0.31
C ASP A 70 -14.29 -1.71 1.24
N VAL A 71 -14.36 -0.40 1.01
CA VAL A 71 -15.05 0.55 1.89
C VAL A 71 -16.04 1.47 1.17
N GLY A 72 -16.20 1.34 -0.15
CA GLY A 72 -17.12 2.12 -0.97
C GLY A 72 -17.32 1.54 -2.38
N ASP A 73 -18.21 2.14 -3.16
CA ASP A 73 -18.69 1.56 -4.42
C ASP A 73 -17.57 1.29 -5.44
N CYS A 74 -16.65 2.23 -5.63
CA CYS A 74 -15.51 2.05 -6.54
C CYS A 74 -14.58 0.92 -6.06
N THR A 75 -14.22 0.90 -4.77
CA THR A 75 -13.36 -0.15 -4.21
C THR A 75 -14.05 -1.51 -4.23
N HIS A 76 -15.37 -1.56 -4.05
CA HIS A 76 -16.14 -2.79 -4.15
C HIS A 76 -16.09 -3.35 -5.57
N SER A 77 -16.28 -2.50 -6.58
CA SER A 77 -16.11 -2.89 -8.00
C SER A 77 -14.71 -3.45 -8.27
N LEU A 78 -13.67 -2.79 -7.76
CA LEU A 78 -12.28 -3.26 -7.86
C LEU A 78 -12.09 -4.64 -7.20
N HIS A 79 -12.75 -4.89 -6.07
CA HIS A 79 -12.69 -6.18 -5.37
C HIS A 79 -13.36 -7.33 -6.13
N GLN A 80 -14.23 -7.03 -7.09
CA GLN A 80 -14.84 -8.02 -8.01
C GLN A 80 -13.98 -8.30 -9.26
N LYS A 81 -12.84 -7.60 -9.44
CA LYS A 81 -11.96 -7.82 -10.59
C LYS A 81 -11.16 -9.11 -10.45
N HIS A 82 -10.77 -9.65 -11.60
CA HIS A 82 -9.98 -10.86 -11.72
C HIS A 82 -8.63 -10.57 -12.37
N MET A 83 -7.70 -11.52 -12.21
CA MET A 83 -6.45 -11.49 -12.96
C MET A 83 -6.71 -11.37 -14.46
N GLY A 84 -5.96 -10.51 -15.14
CA GLY A 84 -6.12 -10.22 -16.56
C GLY A 84 -7.05 -9.03 -16.88
N ASP A 85 -7.92 -8.61 -15.96
CA ASP A 85 -8.75 -7.43 -16.15
C ASP A 85 -7.91 -6.16 -16.27
N LEU A 86 -8.44 -5.17 -17.00
CA LEU A 86 -7.76 -3.91 -17.27
C LEU A 86 -8.15 -2.84 -16.26
N ILE A 87 -7.15 -2.18 -15.71
CA ILE A 87 -7.28 -1.03 -14.81
C ILE A 87 -6.40 0.11 -15.33
N GLY A 88 -6.91 1.33 -15.25
CA GLY A 88 -6.14 2.52 -15.59
C GLY A 88 -5.23 2.95 -14.44
N LEU A 89 -3.99 3.30 -14.75
CA LEU A 89 -3.06 3.90 -13.80
C LEU A 89 -2.50 5.20 -14.35
N ARG A 90 -2.38 6.21 -13.49
CA ARG A 90 -1.56 7.42 -13.73
C ARG A 90 -0.93 7.92 -12.44
N GLY A 91 0.17 8.67 -12.56
CA GLY A 91 1.02 9.07 -11.46
C GLY A 91 2.50 8.74 -11.71
N PRO A 92 3.31 8.50 -10.68
CA PRO A 92 2.98 8.67 -9.26
C PRO A 92 2.76 10.16 -8.91
N TYR A 93 1.95 10.42 -7.89
CA TYR A 93 1.60 11.75 -7.38
C TYR A 93 1.93 11.88 -5.90
N GLY A 94 1.89 13.12 -5.41
CA GLY A 94 2.25 13.46 -4.04
C GLY A 94 3.75 13.64 -3.85
N LYS A 95 4.12 14.13 -2.67
CA LYS A 95 5.51 14.23 -2.23
C LYS A 95 5.83 12.97 -1.41
N GLY A 96 6.89 12.25 -1.78
CA GLY A 96 7.32 11.07 -1.05
C GLY A 96 7.76 11.37 0.39
N PHE A 97 7.92 10.31 1.18
CA PHE A 97 8.45 10.40 2.53
C PHE A 97 9.92 10.80 2.52
N THR A 98 10.30 11.67 3.46
CA THR A 98 11.69 11.99 3.71
C THR A 98 12.30 10.93 4.63
N LEU A 99 13.03 9.97 4.05
CA LEU A 99 13.68 8.88 4.80
C LEU A 99 15.05 9.31 5.36
N GLN A 100 15.08 10.29 6.26
CA GLN A 100 16.30 10.83 6.86
C GLN A 100 16.63 10.20 8.23
N GLY A 101 17.90 10.32 8.64
CA GLY A 101 18.40 9.75 9.90
C GLY A 101 18.77 8.27 9.82
N GLU A 102 19.40 7.76 10.89
CA GLU A 102 19.81 6.36 11.01
C GLU A 102 18.68 5.46 11.54
N ARG A 103 17.76 6.04 12.31
CA ARG A 103 16.61 5.38 12.92
C ARG A 103 15.31 6.02 12.42
N ILE A 104 14.42 5.21 11.88
CA ILE A 104 13.10 5.64 11.41
C ILE A 104 12.03 4.92 12.21
N CYS A 105 11.09 5.69 12.76
CA CYS A 105 9.86 5.16 13.36
C CYS A 105 8.72 5.41 12.39
N MET A 106 8.02 4.35 11.99
CA MET A 106 6.84 4.40 11.14
C MET A 106 5.62 4.02 11.96
N VAL A 107 4.53 4.76 11.79
CA VAL A 107 3.28 4.52 12.52
C VAL A 107 2.14 4.38 11.52
N ALA A 108 1.37 3.31 11.63
CA ALA A 108 0.19 3.06 10.82
C ALA A 108 -1.00 2.63 11.68
N ASP A 109 -2.18 2.68 11.07
CA ASP A 109 -3.42 2.12 11.60
C ASP A 109 -4.20 1.49 10.43
N GLY A 110 -4.52 0.20 10.53
CA GLY A 110 -5.24 -0.57 9.51
C GLY A 110 -4.57 -0.52 8.13
N TYR A 111 -5.34 -0.24 7.07
CA TYR A 111 -4.80 -0.14 5.70
C TYR A 111 -3.84 1.03 5.47
N GLY A 112 -3.66 1.92 6.46
CA GLY A 112 -2.59 2.93 6.47
C GLY A 112 -1.17 2.33 6.47
N ALA A 113 -1.03 1.02 6.74
CA ALA A 113 0.24 0.31 6.61
C ALA A 113 0.70 0.12 5.15
N ALA A 114 -0.21 0.23 4.17
CA ALA A 114 0.10 0.06 2.74
C ALA A 114 1.30 0.89 2.24
N PRO A 115 1.30 2.24 2.34
CA PRO A 115 2.45 3.05 1.90
C PRO A 115 3.73 2.80 2.71
N LEU A 116 3.64 2.27 3.93
CA LEU A 116 4.81 2.00 4.77
C LEU A 116 5.61 0.79 4.29
N ARG A 117 4.98 -0.14 3.57
CA ARG A 117 5.65 -1.35 3.07
C ARG A 117 6.83 -1.01 2.16
N LEU A 118 6.61 -0.17 1.15
CA LEU A 118 7.69 0.33 0.29
C LEU A 118 8.70 1.18 1.06
N ALA A 119 8.23 2.03 1.99
CA ALA A 119 9.10 2.89 2.79
C ALA A 119 10.05 2.10 3.69
N ALA A 120 9.55 1.04 4.33
CA ALA A 120 10.32 0.15 5.18
C ALA A 120 11.39 -0.55 4.34
N LYS A 121 11.02 -1.14 3.20
CA LYS A 121 11.95 -1.77 2.27
C LYS A 121 13.06 -0.82 1.83
N SER A 122 12.71 0.36 1.32
CA SER A 122 13.69 1.37 0.89
C SER A 122 14.57 1.85 2.05
N SER A 123 14.02 1.99 3.26
CA SER A 123 14.81 2.38 4.44
C SER A 123 15.82 1.30 4.83
N LYS A 124 15.42 0.02 4.76
CA LYS A 124 16.30 -1.12 5.04
C LYS A 124 17.39 -1.28 3.98
N GLU A 125 17.07 -1.06 2.71
CA GLU A 125 18.07 -1.03 1.61
C GLU A 125 19.12 0.08 1.82
N LEU A 126 18.73 1.19 2.45
CA LEU A 126 19.64 2.26 2.87
C LEU A 126 20.41 1.97 4.18
N GLY A 127 20.30 0.77 4.74
CA GLY A 127 21.01 0.36 5.95
C GLY A 127 20.44 0.95 7.26
N LYS A 128 19.21 1.47 7.25
CA LYS A 128 18.62 2.14 8.41
C LYS A 128 18.01 1.14 9.40
N GLN A 129 17.93 1.55 10.66
CA GLN A 129 17.11 0.88 11.67
C GLN A 129 15.67 1.36 11.53
N VAL A 130 14.74 0.43 11.40
CA VAL A 130 13.32 0.75 11.20
C VAL A 130 12.51 0.13 12.32
N VAL A 131 11.70 0.96 12.98
CA VAL A 131 10.66 0.53 13.91
C VAL A 131 9.32 0.77 13.24
N VAL A 132 8.44 -0.24 13.23
CA VAL A 132 7.06 -0.11 12.75
C VAL A 132 6.12 -0.31 13.92
N LEU A 133 5.31 0.71 14.21
CA LEU A 133 4.22 0.67 15.17
C LEU A 133 2.91 0.58 14.38
N ASP A 134 2.30 -0.60 14.38
CA ASP A 134 1.07 -0.84 13.61
C ASP A 134 -0.13 -0.97 14.55
N GLY A 135 -1.14 -0.14 14.30
CA GLY A 135 -2.40 -0.11 15.00
C GLY A 135 -3.48 -0.88 14.24
N ALA A 136 -4.28 -1.68 14.94
CA ALA A 136 -5.46 -2.30 14.34
C ALA A 136 -6.52 -2.61 15.39
N ARG A 137 -7.79 -2.72 14.97
CA ARG A 137 -8.89 -3.13 15.88
C ARG A 137 -8.74 -4.59 16.29
N SER A 138 -8.21 -5.43 15.40
CA SER A 138 -7.90 -6.84 15.64
C SER A 138 -6.60 -7.23 14.95
N SER A 139 -5.99 -8.36 15.35
CA SER A 139 -4.79 -8.87 14.69
C SER A 139 -5.05 -9.30 13.24
N ALA A 140 -6.30 -9.58 12.88
CA ALA A 140 -6.70 -9.98 11.53
C ALA A 140 -6.64 -8.82 10.53
N GLU A 141 -6.68 -7.58 11.01
CA GLU A 141 -6.64 -6.38 10.16
C GLU A 141 -5.22 -5.87 9.89
N LEU A 142 -4.22 -6.39 10.59
CA LEU A 142 -2.82 -5.99 10.39
C LEU A 142 -2.34 -6.40 9.01
N LEU A 143 -1.58 -5.51 8.37
CA LEU A 143 -0.99 -5.78 7.06
C LEU A 143 0.52 -5.93 7.17
N TYR A 144 1.08 -6.86 6.40
CA TYR A 144 2.53 -7.00 6.18
C TYR A 144 3.39 -7.27 7.42
N VAL A 145 2.80 -7.71 8.54
CA VAL A 145 3.53 -7.98 9.80
C VAL A 145 4.73 -8.91 9.56
N SER A 146 4.52 -10.04 8.86
CA SER A 146 5.60 -10.97 8.52
C SER A 146 6.67 -10.31 7.65
N GLU A 147 6.27 -9.50 6.67
CA GLU A 147 7.21 -8.84 5.77
C GLU A 147 8.06 -7.79 6.50
N PHE A 148 7.47 -7.04 7.44
CA PHE A 148 8.24 -6.11 8.26
C PHE A 148 9.27 -6.84 9.14
N LEU A 149 8.89 -7.99 9.71
CA LEU A 149 9.80 -8.83 10.51
C LEU A 149 10.91 -9.44 9.65
N ASP A 150 10.58 -9.96 8.46
CA ASP A 150 11.54 -10.55 7.52
C ASP A 150 12.54 -9.51 7.00
N LEU A 151 12.12 -8.26 6.85
CA LEU A 151 12.99 -7.12 6.56
C LEU A 151 13.90 -6.73 7.73
N GLY A 152 13.74 -7.34 8.92
CA GLY A 152 14.47 -6.98 10.13
C GLY A 152 14.06 -5.61 10.66
N CYS A 153 12.79 -5.23 10.50
CA CYS A 153 12.21 -4.11 11.24
C CYS A 153 11.89 -4.57 12.66
N ILE A 154 12.10 -3.68 13.63
CA ILE A 154 11.59 -3.88 14.97
C ILE A 154 10.09 -3.58 14.89
N SER A 155 9.25 -4.61 15.02
CA SER A 155 7.80 -4.42 15.00
C SER A 155 7.26 -4.33 16.43
N GLY A 156 6.53 -3.27 16.71
CA GLY A 156 5.69 -3.13 17.90
C GLY A 156 4.23 -3.17 17.47
N LEU A 157 3.48 -4.12 18.01
CA LEU A 157 2.06 -4.24 17.71
C LEU A 157 1.23 -3.47 18.75
N LEU A 158 0.40 -2.53 18.30
CA LEU A 158 -0.58 -1.84 19.14
C LEU A 158 -2.00 -2.32 18.78
N LEU A 159 -2.47 -3.38 19.42
CA LEU A 159 -3.88 -3.80 19.26
C LEU A 159 -4.79 -2.83 20.01
N LYS A 160 -5.57 -2.04 19.25
CA LYS A 160 -6.70 -1.27 19.77
C LYS A 160 -7.88 -2.22 19.95
N MET A 161 -7.81 -3.09 20.95
CA MET A 161 -9.01 -3.79 21.37
C MET A 161 -9.98 -2.72 21.87
N ALA A 162 -11.12 -2.57 21.18
CA ALA A 162 -12.18 -1.68 21.63
C ALA A 162 -12.58 -2.09 23.05
N LEU A 163 -12.12 -1.32 24.03
CA LEU A 163 -12.72 -1.29 25.35
C LEU A 163 -14.15 -0.79 25.13
N ASN A 164 -15.13 -1.69 25.21
CA ASN A 164 -16.49 -1.36 25.63
C ASN A 164 -16.47 -0.91 27.11
N VAL A 165 -15.61 0.04 27.45
CA VAL A 165 -15.53 0.72 28.73
C VAL A 165 -15.50 2.20 28.39
N ILE A 166 -16.70 2.76 28.32
CA ILE A 166 -17.15 4.12 28.71
C ILE A 166 -18.41 4.38 27.86
N LYS A 167 -19.50 3.65 28.18
CA LYS A 167 -20.82 4.27 28.21
C LYS A 167 -21.05 4.59 29.69
N GLY A 168 -20.63 5.79 30.08
CA GLY A 168 -21.20 6.47 31.24
C GLY A 168 -22.54 7.07 30.86
#